data_AF-A0A8T2ICP4-F1
#
_entry.id   AF-A0A8T2ICP4-F1
#
_cell.length_a   1.000
_cell.length_b   1.000
_cell.length_c   1.000
_cell.angle_alpha   90.00
_cell.angle_beta   90.00
_cell.angle_gamma   90.00
#
_symmetry.space_group_name_H-M   'P 1'
#
loop_
_entity.id
_entity.type
_entity.pdbx_description
1 polymer ?
#
loop_
_entity_poly.entity_id
_entity_poly.type
_entity_poly.pdbx_seq_one_letter_code
_entity_poly.pdbx_strand_id
1 'polypeptide(L)'
;MSMGFLVEETAPIVWRGLMVMSAIEKLLRQVDWGELDYLVIDMPPGTGDVQLSISQNIPISGAVIVSTPQDIALVDARRGAEMFQKVNVPVLGLIQNMNVFRCPKCSHETHIFGEEGARRLAETLGFDVLGR
;
A
#
# COMPACT_ATOMS: atom_id res chain seq x y z
N MET A 1 20.35 -5.12 3.74
CA MET A 1 20.54 -3.92 4.58
C MET A 1 19.18 -3.52 5.14
N SER A 2 19.04 -3.21 6.44
CA SER A 2 17.78 -2.73 7.04
C SER A 2 18.05 -1.42 7.78
N MET A 3 17.10 -0.50 7.73
CA MET A 3 17.15 0.74 8.51
C MET A 3 17.23 0.49 10.01
N GLY A 4 16.69 -0.63 10.50
CA GLY A 4 16.78 -1.02 11.90
C GLY A 4 18.21 -1.28 12.38
N PHE A 5 19.16 -1.58 11.49
CA PHE A 5 20.58 -1.71 11.85
C PHE A 5 21.31 -0.37 11.98
N LEU A 6 20.69 0.73 11.52
CA LEU A 6 21.26 2.07 11.55
C LEU A 6 20.74 2.90 12.73
N VAL A 7 19.90 2.32 13.60
CA VAL A 7 19.30 3.04 14.73
C VAL A 7 19.34 2.20 16.01
N GLU A 8 19.58 2.84 17.15
CA GLU A 8 19.61 2.19 18.47
C GLU A 8 18.21 1.68 18.86
N GLU A 9 18.12 0.40 19.25
CA GLU A 9 16.86 -0.33 19.53
C GLU A 9 15.95 0.33 20.60
N THR A 10 16.51 1.14 21.49
CA THR A 10 15.81 1.64 22.68
C THR A 10 15.30 3.08 22.58
N ALA A 11 15.64 3.81 21.52
CA ALA A 11 15.24 5.21 21.38
C ALA A 11 13.96 5.33 20.51
N PRO A 12 12.91 6.05 20.96
CA PRO A 12 11.79 6.36 20.09
C PRO A 12 12.26 7.24 18.93
N ILE A 13 12.22 6.67 17.72
CA ILE A 13 12.72 7.35 16.52
C ILE A 13 11.62 8.25 15.98
N VAL A 14 11.78 9.56 16.13
CA VAL A 14 10.94 10.53 15.46
C VAL A 14 11.46 10.72 14.03
N TRP A 15 10.92 9.93 13.11
CA TRP A 15 11.21 10.07 11.68
C TRP A 15 10.56 11.36 11.14
N ARG A 16 11.38 12.41 10.96
CA ARG A 16 10.95 13.61 10.24
C ARG A 16 10.88 13.32 8.73
N GLY A 17 10.02 14.04 8.00
CA GLY A 17 9.77 13.78 6.57
C GLY A 17 11.04 13.67 5.70
N LEU A 18 12.00 14.58 5.87
CA LEU A 18 13.28 14.54 5.15
C LEU A 18 14.10 13.26 5.45
N MET A 19 14.01 12.73 6.66
CA MET A 19 14.71 11.49 7.04
C MET A 19 14.08 10.27 6.36
N VAL A 20 12.75 10.23 6.29
CA VAL A 20 12.02 9.17 5.56
C VAL A 20 12.36 9.21 4.08
N MET A 21 12.45 10.40 3.50
CA MET A 21 12.82 10.56 2.10
C MET A 21 14.25 10.09 1.82
N SER A 22 15.22 10.49 2.65
CA SER A 22 16.61 10.03 2.51
C SER A 22 16.75 8.52 2.70
N ALA A 23 15.98 7.96 3.64
CA ALA A 23 15.92 6.52 3.88
C ALA A 23 15.45 5.73 2.65
N ILE A 24 14.35 6.17 2.04
CA ILE A 24 13.81 5.58 0.82
C ILE A 24 14.83 5.66 -0.31
N GLU A 25 15.47 6.81 -0.50
CA GLU A 25 16.50 6.97 -1.53
C GLU A 25 17.67 5.99 -1.33
N LYS A 26 18.12 5.78 -0.09
CA LYS A 26 19.13 4.77 0.24
C LYS A 26 18.66 3.36 -0.07
N LEU A 27 17.42 3.00 0.30
CA LEU A 27 16.87 1.67 0.02
C LEU A 27 16.74 1.41 -1.50
N LEU A 28 16.41 2.44 -2.27
CA LEU A 28 16.23 2.32 -3.72
C LEU A 28 17.55 2.31 -4.50
N ARG A 29 18.57 3.05 -4.04
CA ARG A 29 19.80 3.29 -4.82
C ARG A 29 21.09 2.73 -4.20
N GLN A 30 21.11 2.47 -2.90
CA GLN A 30 22.31 2.06 -2.15
C GLN A 30 22.21 0.63 -1.59
N VAL A 31 21.15 -0.09 -1.95
CA VAL A 31 21.02 -1.52 -1.70
C VAL A 31 21.29 -2.26 -3.01
N ASP A 32 22.17 -3.25 -2.95
CA ASP A 32 22.41 -4.16 -4.06
C ASP A 32 21.28 -5.20 -4.10
N TRP A 33 20.24 -4.90 -4.88
CA TRP A 33 19.11 -5.80 -5.11
C TRP A 33 19.41 -6.92 -6.11
N GLY A 34 20.52 -6.82 -6.85
CA GLY A 34 20.85 -7.74 -7.95
C GLY A 34 19.87 -7.64 -9.12
N GLU A 35 19.80 -8.72 -9.91
CA GLU A 35 18.81 -8.86 -10.98
C GLU A 35 17.48 -9.35 -10.39
N LEU A 36 16.41 -8.61 -10.62
CA LEU A 36 15.06 -8.93 -10.14
C LEU A 36 14.05 -8.76 -11.27
N ASP A 37 13.09 -9.68 -11.33
CA ASP A 37 11.90 -9.51 -12.16
C ASP A 37 10.94 -8.47 -11.55
N TYR A 38 10.84 -8.44 -10.22
CA TYR A 38 9.93 -7.58 -9.47
C TYR A 38 10.58 -7.06 -8.19
N LEU A 39 10.39 -5.76 -7.94
CA LEU A 39 10.65 -5.11 -6.65
C LEU A 39 9.33 -4.57 -6.10
N VAL A 40 8.84 -5.18 -5.02
CA VAL A 40 7.60 -4.74 -4.35
C VAL A 40 7.96 -3.72 -3.28
N ILE A 41 7.27 -2.57 -3.31
CA ILE A 41 7.46 -1.49 -2.35
C ILE A 41 6.20 -1.39 -1.50
N ASP A 42 6.34 -1.68 -0.21
CA ASP A 42 5.29 -1.42 0.77
C ASP A 42 5.30 0.07 1.13
N MET A 43 4.32 0.80 0.60
CA MET A 43 4.24 2.24 0.76
C MET A 43 3.59 2.59 2.09
N PRO A 44 4.00 3.69 2.75
CA PRO A 44 3.28 4.16 3.93
C PRO A 44 1.80 4.43 3.58
N PRO A 45 0.89 4.34 4.56
CA PRO A 45 -0.53 4.56 4.30
C PRO A 45 -0.83 6.02 3.94
N GLY A 46 -1.96 6.23 3.24
CA GLY A 46 -2.51 7.57 2.96
C GLY A 46 -2.22 8.08 1.54
N THR A 47 -2.11 9.40 1.39
CA THR A 47 -1.77 10.11 0.14
C THR A 47 -0.74 11.22 0.40
N GLY A 48 0.22 10.97 1.29
CA GLY A 48 1.21 11.95 1.73
C GLY A 48 2.40 12.10 0.78
N ASP A 49 3.25 13.09 1.07
CA ASP A 49 4.40 13.48 0.24
C ASP A 49 5.39 12.35 -0.06
N VAL A 50 5.48 11.36 0.84
CA VAL A 50 6.36 10.20 0.66
C VAL A 50 5.96 9.38 -0.56
N GLN A 51 4.67 9.18 -0.79
CA GLN A 51 4.20 8.34 -1.89
C GLN A 51 4.37 9.05 -3.23
N LEU A 52 4.07 10.34 -3.27
CA LEU A 52 4.35 11.21 -4.42
C LEU A 52 5.85 11.17 -4.74
N SER A 53 6.69 11.34 -3.73
CA SER A 53 8.13 11.37 -3.95
C SER A 53 8.67 10.02 -4.43
N ILE A 54 8.19 8.88 -3.92
CA ILE A 54 8.55 7.55 -4.46
C ILE A 54 8.13 7.47 -5.93
N SER A 55 6.88 7.83 -6.26
CA SER A 55 6.35 7.77 -7.63
C SER A 55 7.08 8.67 -8.63
N GLN A 56 7.73 9.74 -8.16
CA GLN A 56 8.52 10.65 -8.98
C GLN A 56 10.00 10.24 -9.10
N ASN A 57 10.55 9.56 -8.10
CA ASN A 57 11.97 9.22 -8.05
C ASN A 57 12.33 7.92 -8.78
N ILE A 58 11.36 7.03 -8.97
CA ILE A 58 11.55 5.76 -9.66
C ILE A 58 10.39 5.48 -10.62
N PRO A 59 10.66 4.81 -11.76
CA PRO A 59 9.60 4.34 -12.64
C PRO A 59 8.81 3.22 -11.93
N ILE A 60 7.52 3.46 -11.67
CA ILE A 60 6.62 2.46 -11.10
C ILE A 60 5.80 1.83 -12.22
N SER A 61 5.92 0.51 -12.38
CA SER A 61 5.18 -0.25 -13.41
C SER A 61 3.69 -0.38 -13.10
N GLY A 62 3.32 -0.34 -11.82
CA GLY A 62 1.93 -0.29 -11.39
C GLY A 62 1.78 -0.28 -9.87
N ALA A 63 0.59 0.07 -9.40
CA ALA A 63 0.21 0.12 -8.00
C ALA A 63 -0.96 -0.83 -7.74
N VAL A 64 -0.93 -1.51 -6.59
CA VAL A 64 -2.04 -2.32 -6.07
C VAL A 64 -2.60 -1.62 -4.85
N ILE A 65 -3.91 -1.40 -4.83
CA ILE A 65 -4.57 -0.71 -3.72
C ILE A 65 -5.15 -1.76 -2.78
N VAL A 66 -4.74 -1.73 -1.52
CA VAL A 66 -5.23 -2.65 -0.48
C VAL A 66 -6.14 -1.89 0.47
N SER A 67 -7.33 -2.41 0.74
CA SER A 67 -8.27 -1.79 1.68
C SER A 67 -9.15 -2.81 2.38
N THR A 68 -9.78 -2.43 3.49
CA THR A 68 -10.82 -3.24 4.14
C THR A 68 -12.20 -2.81 3.62
N PRO A 69 -13.27 -3.62 3.83
CA PRO A 69 -14.59 -3.31 3.29
C PRO A 69 -15.30 -2.13 3.99
N GLN A 70 -14.68 -1.52 5.00
CA GLN A 70 -15.24 -0.45 5.83
C GLN A 70 -15.19 0.90 5.10
N ASP A 71 -16.24 1.72 5.25
CA ASP A 71 -16.36 3.00 4.55
C ASP A 71 -15.14 3.92 4.74
N ILE A 72 -14.59 4.00 5.95
CA ILE A 72 -13.42 4.84 6.24
C ILE A 72 -12.18 4.41 5.45
N ALA A 73 -11.94 3.10 5.37
CA ALA A 73 -10.80 2.55 4.63
C ALA A 73 -10.99 2.68 3.11
N LEU A 74 -12.23 2.59 2.63
CA LEU A 74 -12.56 2.77 1.21
C LEU A 74 -12.38 4.21 0.74
N VAL A 75 -12.64 5.20 1.61
CA VAL A 75 -12.38 6.61 1.30
C VAL A 75 -10.89 6.85 1.08
N ASP A 76 -10.03 6.28 1.94
CA ASP A 76 -8.58 6.41 1.78
C ASP A 76 -8.05 5.64 0.55
N ALA A 77 -8.60 4.45 0.28
CA ALA A 77 -8.28 3.68 -0.91
C ALA A 77 -8.61 4.43 -2.21
N ARG A 78 -9.77 5.10 -2.25
CA ARG A 78 -10.16 5.96 -3.38
C ARG A 78 -9.14 7.06 -3.61
N ARG A 79 -8.78 7.79 -2.54
CA ARG A 79 -7.80 8.89 -2.62
C ARG A 79 -6.43 8.39 -3.09
N GLY A 80 -5.98 7.25 -2.58
CA GLY A 80 -4.74 6.59 -3.01
C GLY A 80 -4.75 6.26 -4.49
N ALA A 81 -5.83 5.64 -4.99
CA ALA A 81 -5.96 5.28 -6.40
C ALA A 81 -5.98 6.52 -7.32
N GLU A 82 -6.73 7.55 -6.96
CA GLU A 82 -6.76 8.82 -7.70
C GLU A 82 -5.39 9.54 -7.70
N MET A 83 -4.63 9.43 -6.60
CA MET A 83 -3.27 9.98 -6.52
C MET A 83 -2.35 9.31 -7.55
N PHE A 84 -2.35 7.97 -7.61
CA PHE A 84 -1.54 7.24 -8.61
C PHE A 84 -1.94 7.57 -10.05
N GLN A 85 -3.23 7.70 -10.34
CA GLN A 85 -3.68 8.17 -11.65
C GLN A 85 -3.13 9.55 -12.01
N LYS A 86 -3.11 10.50 -11.06
CA LYS A 86 -2.56 11.85 -11.28
C LYS A 86 -1.06 11.87 -11.58
N VAL A 87 -0.30 10.94 -11.00
CA VAL A 87 1.14 10.79 -11.28
C VAL A 87 1.44 9.81 -12.41
N ASN A 88 0.42 9.41 -13.18
CA ASN A 88 0.52 8.48 -14.32
C ASN A 88 1.06 7.09 -13.95
N VAL A 89 0.82 6.64 -12.73
CA VAL A 89 1.13 5.26 -12.30
C VAL A 89 -0.12 4.39 -12.55
N PRO A 90 -0.01 3.31 -13.33
CA PRO A 90 -1.14 2.39 -13.57
C PRO A 90 -1.61 1.74 -12.27
N VAL A 91 -2.89 1.84 -11.95
CA VAL A 91 -3.49 1.05 -10.87
C VAL A 91 -3.88 -0.31 -11.44
N LEU A 92 -3.20 -1.37 -10.99
CA LEU A 92 -3.41 -2.74 -11.47
C LEU A 92 -4.71 -3.35 -10.93
N GLY A 93 -5.18 -2.87 -9.78
CA GLY A 93 -6.45 -3.27 -9.20
C GLY A 93 -6.50 -3.11 -7.68
N LEU A 94 -7.61 -3.56 -7.11
CA LEU A 94 -7.92 -3.49 -5.69
C LEU A 94 -7.87 -4.89 -5.05
N ILE A 95 -7.34 -4.96 -3.84
CA ILE A 95 -7.41 -6.13 -2.96
C ILE A 95 -8.25 -5.76 -1.74
N GLN A 96 -9.26 -6.59 -1.44
CA GLN A 96 -10.04 -6.46 -0.21
C GLN A 96 -9.41 -7.30 0.90
N ASN A 97 -8.75 -6.65 1.85
CA ASN A 97 -8.23 -7.32 3.04
C ASN A 97 -9.34 -7.48 4.09
N MET A 98 -9.20 -8.47 4.97
CA MET A 98 -10.13 -8.73 6.09
C MET A 98 -11.60 -8.86 5.65
N ASN A 99 -11.85 -9.48 4.49
CA ASN A 99 -13.19 -9.65 3.93
C ASN A 99 -14.10 -10.54 4.78
N VAL A 100 -13.58 -11.68 5.24
CA VAL A 100 -14.36 -12.69 5.95
C VAL A 100 -13.57 -13.25 7.13
N PHE A 101 -14.24 -13.39 8.26
CA PHE A 101 -13.75 -14.18 9.37
C PHE A 101 -14.40 -15.55 9.35
N ARG A 102 -13.58 -16.60 9.25
CA ARG A 102 -14.04 -17.99 9.32
C ARG A 102 -13.79 -18.55 10.70
N CYS A 103 -14.85 -18.87 11.43
CA CYS A 103 -14.75 -19.39 12.79
C CYS A 103 -13.99 -20.74 12.80
N PRO A 104 -12.88 -20.87 13.57
CA PRO A 104 -12.08 -22.09 13.57
C PRO A 104 -12.80 -23.30 14.19
N LYS A 105 -13.88 -23.08 14.94
CA LYS A 105 -14.63 -24.13 15.63
C LYS A 105 -15.77 -24.72 14.79
N CYS A 106 -16.50 -23.87 14.06
CA CYS A 106 -17.70 -24.28 13.34
C CYS A 106 -17.68 -23.94 11.84
N SER A 107 -16.60 -23.36 11.33
CA SER A 107 -16.47 -22.90 9.94
C SER A 107 -17.50 -21.86 9.49
N HIS A 108 -18.28 -21.28 10.42
CA HIS A 108 -19.19 -20.17 10.11
C HIS A 108 -18.39 -18.96 9.62
N GLU A 109 -18.86 -18.37 8.53
CA GLU A 109 -18.27 -17.19 7.91
C GLU A 109 -19.03 -15.93 8.34
N THR A 110 -18.28 -14.90 8.70
CA THR A 110 -18.84 -13.63 9.15
C THR A 110 -18.09 -12.48 8.50
N HIS A 111 -18.83 -11.62 7.81
CA HIS A 111 -18.33 -10.38 7.22
C HIS A 111 -18.32 -9.26 8.26
N ILE A 112 -17.34 -9.32 9.19
CA ILE A 112 -17.24 -8.38 10.32
C ILE A 112 -17.26 -6.92 9.87
N PHE A 113 -16.67 -6.65 8.69
CA PHE A 113 -16.43 -5.30 8.18
C PHE A 113 -17.24 -4.97 6.93
N GLY A 114 -18.18 -5.83 6.55
CA GLY A 114 -18.87 -5.80 5.26
C GLY A 114 -18.21 -6.72 4.23
N GLU A 115 -18.87 -6.90 3.09
CA GLU A 115 -18.50 -7.91 2.08
C GLU A 115 -18.12 -7.28 0.73
N GLU A 116 -18.80 -6.20 0.33
CA GLU A 116 -18.75 -5.71 -1.06
C GLU A 116 -18.18 -4.29 -1.16
N GLY A 117 -17.38 -3.87 -0.18
CA GLY A 117 -16.81 -2.53 -0.11
C GLY A 117 -15.84 -2.22 -1.26
N ALA A 118 -14.79 -3.03 -1.37
CA ALA A 118 -13.74 -2.83 -2.36
C ALA A 118 -14.23 -3.14 -3.78
N ARG A 119 -15.13 -4.11 -3.97
CA ARG A 119 -15.72 -4.39 -5.28
C ARG A 119 -16.47 -3.18 -5.83
N ARG A 120 -17.38 -2.59 -5.03
CA ARG A 120 -18.14 -1.41 -5.45
C ARG A 120 -17.21 -0.23 -5.77
N LEU A 121 -16.13 -0.08 -5.01
CA LEU A 121 -15.11 0.94 -5.27
C LEU A 121 -14.38 0.68 -6.60
N ALA A 122 -13.94 -0.56 -6.84
CA ALA A 122 -13.27 -0.96 -8.07
C ALA A 122 -14.15 -0.74 -9.31
N GLU A 123 -15.43 -1.15 -9.25
CA GLU A 123 -16.42 -0.91 -10.31
C GLU A 123 -16.59 0.59 -10.61
N THR A 124 -16.64 1.43 -9.56
CA THR A 124 -16.78 2.88 -9.70
C THR A 124 -15.57 3.53 -10.37
N LEU A 125 -14.37 3.01 -10.09
CA LEU A 125 -13.11 3.55 -10.60
C LEU A 125 -12.67 2.89 -11.91
N GLY A 126 -13.37 1.87 -12.39
CA GLY A 126 -13.02 1.11 -13.59
C GLY A 126 -11.78 0.23 -13.39
N PHE A 127 -11.58 -0.32 -12.19
CA PHE A 127 -10.47 -1.19 -11.85
C PHE A 127 -10.92 -2.63 -11.59
N ASP A 128 -9.99 -3.56 -11.72
CA ASP A 128 -10.21 -4.96 -11.38
C ASP A 128 -10.10 -5.21 -9.87
N VAL A 129 -10.81 -6.22 -9.38
CA VAL A 129 -10.60 -6.78 -8.04
C VAL A 129 -9.65 -7.97 -8.17
N LEU A 130 -8.46 -7.84 -7.61
CA LEU A 130 -7.40 -8.85 -7.71
C LEU A 130 -7.53 -9.96 -6.64
N GLY A 131 -8.20 -9.67 -5.52
CA GLY A 131 -8.38 -10.63 -4.42
C GLY A 131 -9.31 -10.12 -3.32
N ARG A 132 -9.79 -11.04 -2.48
CA ARG A 132 -10.64 -10.80 -1.30
C ARG A 132 -10.26 -11.74 -0.16
#